data_AF-A0A920H4G2-F1
#
_entry.id   AF-A0A920H4G2-F1
#
_cell.length_a   1.000
_cell.length_b   1.000
_cell.length_c   1.000
_cell.angle_alpha   90.00
_cell.angle_beta   90.00
_cell.angle_gamma   90.00
#
_symmetry.space_group_name_H-M   'P 1'
#
loop_
_entity.id
_entity.type
_entity.pdbx_description
1 polymer ?
#
loop_
_entity_poly.entity_id
_entity_poly.type
_entity_poly.pdbx_seq_one_letter_code
_entity_poly.pdbx_strand_id
1 'polypeptide(L)'
;MKGPNLKGTTNLAKSLNIPVIASGGISSENDVMNYLSNEKYGINGVIIGRALYENKISFSKLINKLHKNKMSLTKRIIPCLDVNNGRVVKGINFKSLRDAGDPVEVARDTMTKEQMR
;
A
#
# COMPACT_ATOMS: atom_id res chain seq x y z
N MET A 1 6.28 7.94 12.53
CA MET A 1 7.06 7.79 11.29
C MET A 1 6.91 9.06 10.49
N LYS A 2 7.99 9.57 9.87
CA LYS A 2 7.85 10.52 8.76
C LYS A 2 7.10 9.80 7.63
N GLY A 3 6.15 10.47 7.01
CA GLY A 3 5.32 9.91 5.93
C GLY A 3 6.13 9.50 4.68
N PRO A 4 5.47 9.22 3.55
CA PRO A 4 6.14 8.72 2.35
C PRO A 4 7.17 9.72 1.78
N ASN A 5 8.29 9.21 1.26
CA ASN A 5 9.30 10.03 0.58
C ASN A 5 8.96 10.20 -0.91
N LEU A 6 7.88 10.95 -1.19
CA LEU A 6 7.39 11.15 -2.56
C LEU A 6 8.46 11.77 -3.47
N LYS A 7 9.10 12.86 -3.03
CA LYS A 7 10.10 13.58 -3.83
C LYS A 7 11.27 12.67 -4.22
N GLY A 8 11.82 11.92 -3.26
CA GLY A 8 12.92 10.99 -3.52
C GLY A 8 12.51 9.86 -4.47
N THR A 9 11.32 9.28 -4.26
CA THR A 9 10.81 8.20 -5.10
C THR A 9 10.54 8.66 -6.53
N THR A 10 9.98 9.86 -6.71
CA THR A 10 9.74 10.44 -8.04
C THR A 10 11.05 10.75 -8.76
N ASN A 11 12.07 11.25 -8.06
CA ASN A 11 13.38 11.49 -8.66
C ASN A 11 14.05 10.17 -9.10
N LEU A 12 13.95 9.13 -8.29
CA LEU A 12 14.40 7.78 -8.65
C LEU A 12 13.67 7.29 -9.91
N ALA A 13 12.34 7.37 -9.93
CA ALA A 13 11.54 6.91 -11.06
C ALA A 13 11.90 7.63 -12.37
N LYS A 14 12.16 8.95 -12.31
CA LYS A 14 12.63 9.73 -13.47
C LYS A 14 14.00 9.31 -14.01
N SER A 15 14.87 8.75 -13.18
CA SER A 15 16.21 8.30 -13.59
C SER A 15 16.24 6.89 -14.17
N LEU A 16 15.12 6.17 -14.14
CA LEU A 16 15.02 4.78 -14.54
C LEU A 16 14.17 4.64 -15.80
N ASN A 17 14.51 3.65 -16.62
CA ASN A 17 13.69 3.23 -17.76
C ASN A 17 12.75 2.07 -17.41
N ILE A 18 12.65 1.72 -16.12
CA ILE A 18 11.78 0.66 -15.61
C ILE A 18 10.75 1.25 -14.64
N PRO A 19 9.52 0.70 -14.60
CA PRO A 19 8.49 1.15 -13.65
C PRO A 19 8.92 0.96 -12.20
N VAL A 20 8.55 1.93 -11.35
CA VAL A 20 8.78 1.91 -9.91
C VAL A 20 7.47 1.62 -9.18
N ILE A 21 7.54 0.73 -8.20
CA ILE A 21 6.49 0.52 -7.21
C ILE A 21 6.98 1.17 -5.92
N ALA A 22 6.26 2.18 -5.44
CA ALA A 22 6.62 2.88 -4.22
C ALA A 22 6.28 2.04 -2.99
N SER A 23 7.20 1.97 -2.03
CA SER A 23 6.99 1.26 -0.76
C SER A 23 7.52 2.11 0.39
N GLY A 24 6.93 1.92 1.58
CA GLY A 24 7.37 2.56 2.82
C GLY A 24 6.67 3.88 3.14
N GLY A 25 6.27 4.03 4.41
CA GLY A 25 5.70 5.27 4.93
C GLY A 25 4.25 5.57 4.54
N ILE A 26 3.62 4.73 3.70
CA ILE A 26 2.21 4.88 3.30
C ILE A 26 1.31 4.58 4.50
N SER A 27 0.54 5.57 4.92
CA SER A 27 -0.26 5.54 6.16
C SER A 27 -1.70 6.02 6.00
N SER A 28 -2.03 6.59 4.84
CA SER A 28 -3.35 7.10 4.51
C SER A 28 -3.69 6.87 3.03
N GLU A 29 -4.97 6.99 2.64
CA GLU A 29 -5.32 6.95 1.22
C GLU A 29 -4.71 8.13 0.45
N ASN A 30 -4.49 9.27 1.09
CA ASN A 30 -3.88 10.44 0.44
C ASN A 30 -2.43 10.15 0.03
N ASP A 31 -1.69 9.39 0.84
CA ASP A 31 -0.34 8.93 0.50
C ASP A 31 -0.34 8.08 -0.78
N VAL A 32 -1.33 7.19 -0.90
CA VAL A 32 -1.53 6.37 -2.10
C VAL A 32 -1.81 7.26 -3.31
N MET A 33 -2.78 8.18 -3.20
CA MET A 33 -3.15 9.08 -4.28
C MET A 33 -1.98 9.95 -4.75
N ASN A 34 -1.14 10.41 -3.82
CA ASN A 34 0.06 11.19 -4.12
C ASN A 34 1.04 10.41 -5.00
N TYR A 35 1.32 9.14 -4.66
CA TYR A 35 2.17 8.29 -5.50
C TYR A 35 1.54 8.00 -6.86
N LEU A 36 0.27 7.61 -6.87
CA LEU A 36 -0.44 7.24 -8.08
C LEU A 36 -0.60 8.41 -9.05
N SER A 37 -0.61 9.66 -8.57
CA SER A 37 -0.62 10.86 -9.42
C SER A 37 0.71 11.11 -10.16
N ASN A 38 1.78 10.38 -9.81
CA ASN A 38 3.11 10.49 -10.41
C ASN A 38 3.40 9.40 -11.46
N GLU A 39 2.37 8.75 -12.00
CA GLU A 39 2.49 7.72 -13.06
C GLU A 39 3.30 8.19 -14.27
N LYS A 40 3.15 9.45 -14.70
CA LYS A 40 3.92 10.05 -15.80
C LYS A 40 5.44 10.05 -15.58
N TYR A 41 5.89 9.84 -14.35
CA TYR A 41 7.30 9.75 -13.99
C TYR A 41 7.76 8.30 -13.77
N GLY A 42 6.92 7.31 -14.08
CA GLY A 42 7.23 5.89 -13.95
C GLY A 42 6.79 5.27 -12.62
N ILE A 43 5.98 5.93 -11.78
CA ILE A 43 5.44 5.33 -10.55
C ILE A 43 4.12 4.60 -10.89
N ASN A 44 4.18 3.27 -11.00
CA ASN A 44 3.06 2.46 -11.48
C ASN A 44 2.31 1.72 -10.36
N GLY A 45 2.74 1.87 -9.11
CA GLY A 45 2.05 1.23 -8.00
C GLY A 45 2.59 1.60 -6.64
N VAL A 46 1.90 1.09 -5.64
CA VAL A 46 2.24 1.25 -4.22
C VAL A 46 2.16 -0.08 -3.49
N ILE A 47 3.04 -0.30 -2.52
CA ILE A 47 2.93 -1.39 -1.54
C ILE A 47 2.39 -0.82 -0.22
N ILE A 48 1.28 -1.38 0.25
CA ILE A 48 0.67 -1.00 1.52
C ILE A 48 0.91 -2.15 2.52
N GLY A 49 1.79 -1.89 3.47
CA GLY A 49 2.11 -2.82 4.56
C GLY A 49 1.29 -2.52 5.82
N ARG A 50 1.99 -2.09 6.88
CA ARG A 50 1.45 -1.92 8.23
C ARG A 50 0.11 -1.18 8.34
N ALA A 51 -0.10 -0.15 7.53
CA ALA A 51 -1.33 0.64 7.55
C ALA A 51 -2.59 -0.18 7.24
N LEU A 52 -2.43 -1.29 6.51
CA LEU A 52 -3.50 -2.16 6.10
C LEU A 52 -4.10 -2.91 7.30
N TYR A 53 -3.28 -3.65 8.03
CA TYR A 53 -3.71 -4.43 9.19
C TYR A 53 -3.77 -3.60 10.51
N GLU A 54 -3.39 -2.33 10.47
CA GLU A 54 -3.68 -1.35 11.54
C GLU A 54 -5.01 -0.61 11.31
N ASN A 55 -5.79 -1.01 10.30
CA ASN A 55 -7.07 -0.39 9.93
C ASN A 55 -6.98 1.12 9.65
N LYS A 56 -5.79 1.60 9.23
CA LYS A 56 -5.56 3.01 8.88
C LYS A 56 -5.99 3.35 7.47
N ILE A 57 -6.02 2.36 6.59
CA ILE A 57 -6.44 2.48 5.20
C ILE A 57 -7.56 1.47 4.97
N SER A 58 -8.65 1.92 4.38
CA SER A 58 -9.74 1.05 3.94
C SER A 58 -9.71 0.90 2.42
N PHE A 59 -9.64 -0.33 1.92
CA PHE A 59 -9.62 -0.60 0.47
C PHE A 59 -10.88 -0.10 -0.22
N SER A 60 -12.06 -0.33 0.34
CA SER A 60 -13.31 0.18 -0.24
C SER A 60 -13.29 1.71 -0.37
N LYS A 61 -12.79 2.44 0.63
CA LYS A 61 -12.62 3.90 0.53
C LYS A 61 -11.58 4.30 -0.53
N LEU A 62 -10.48 3.57 -0.61
CA LEU A 62 -9.40 3.82 -1.56
C LEU A 62 -9.86 3.59 -3.01
N ILE A 63 -10.49 2.45 -3.30
CA ILE A 63 -11.05 2.12 -4.62
C ILE A 63 -12.10 3.16 -5.03
N ASN A 64 -13.02 3.52 -4.12
CA ASN A 64 -14.00 4.58 -4.38
C ASN A 64 -13.33 5.92 -4.70
N LYS A 65 -12.27 6.30 -4.00
CA LYS A 65 -11.49 7.52 -4.31
C LYS A 65 -10.83 7.42 -5.69
N LEU A 66 -10.26 6.27 -6.05
CA LEU A 66 -9.63 6.07 -7.36
C LEU A 66 -10.62 6.18 -8.52
N HIS A 67 -11.79 5.54 -8.39
CA HIS A 67 -12.85 5.64 -9.38
C HIS A 67 -13.35 7.08 -9.53
N LYS A 68 -13.61 7.79 -8.42
CA LYS A 68 -14.03 9.20 -8.45
C LYS A 68 -13.00 10.11 -9.13
N ASN A 69 -11.71 9.83 -8.98
CA ASN A 69 -10.63 10.60 -9.60
C ASN A 69 -10.29 10.13 -11.02
N LYS A 70 -11.07 9.21 -11.62
CA LYS A 70 -10.84 8.64 -12.96
C LYS A 70 -9.38 8.18 -13.17
N MET A 71 -8.75 7.65 -12.13
CA MET A 71 -7.38 7.13 -12.25
C MET A 71 -7.39 5.80 -12.98
N SER A 72 -6.41 5.60 -13.86
CA SER A 72 -6.24 4.35 -14.60
C SER A 72 -6.11 3.14 -13.65
N LEU A 73 -6.82 2.04 -13.97
CA LEU A 73 -6.70 0.74 -13.30
C LEU A 73 -5.37 0.03 -13.59
N THR A 74 -4.53 0.57 -14.48
CA THR A 74 -3.14 0.11 -14.67
C THR A 74 -2.29 0.27 -13.40
N LYS A 75 -2.75 1.09 -12.45
CA LYS A 75 -2.07 1.38 -11.18
C LYS A 75 -2.26 0.23 -10.20
N ARG A 76 -1.16 -0.31 -9.70
CA ARG A 76 -1.16 -1.46 -8.79
C ARG A 76 -1.19 -1.01 -7.33
N ILE A 77 -2.22 -1.40 -6.60
CA ILE A 77 -2.21 -1.37 -5.13
C ILE A 77 -1.85 -2.79 -4.67
N ILE A 78 -0.70 -2.92 -4.02
CA ILE A 78 -0.15 -4.21 -3.60
C ILE A 78 -0.24 -4.29 -2.07
N PRO A 79 -1.19 -5.06 -1.53
CA PRO A 79 -1.21 -5.34 -0.11
C PRO A 79 0.01 -6.20 0.28
N CYS A 80 0.61 -5.94 1.43
CA CYS A 80 1.73 -6.71 1.95
C CYS A 80 1.51 -7.05 3.44
N LEU A 81 1.65 -8.33 3.79
CA LEU A 81 1.56 -8.83 5.16
C LEU A 81 2.89 -9.46 5.54
N ASP A 82 3.43 -9.08 6.70
CA ASP A 82 4.59 -9.76 7.28
C ASP A 82 4.09 -11.02 7.98
N VAL A 83 4.56 -12.20 7.55
CA VAL A 83 4.13 -13.51 8.08
C VAL A 83 5.32 -14.24 8.69
N ASN A 84 5.14 -14.79 9.89
CA ASN A 84 6.10 -15.63 10.58
C ASN A 84 5.37 -16.81 11.25
N ASN A 85 5.89 -18.03 11.12
CA ASN A 85 5.26 -19.25 11.64
C ASN A 85 3.77 -19.38 11.30
N GLY A 86 3.39 -19.01 10.06
CA GLY A 86 2.00 -19.05 9.59
C GLY A 86 1.08 -17.98 10.17
N ARG A 87 1.59 -17.04 10.98
CA ARG A 87 0.84 -15.95 11.60
C ARG A 87 1.27 -14.61 11.02
N VAL A 88 0.34 -13.68 10.83
CA VAL A 88 0.71 -12.30 10.53
C VAL A 88 1.38 -11.72 11.77
N VAL A 89 2.48 -11.00 11.60
CA VAL A 89 3.23 -10.39 12.70
C VAL A 89 3.37 -8.88 12.53
N LYS A 90 3.36 -8.16 13.65
CA LYS A 90 3.60 -6.71 13.72
C LYS A 90 4.84 -6.45 14.55
N GLY A 91 5.78 -5.69 14.00
CA GLY A 91 6.95 -5.23 14.73
C GLY A 91 7.57 -4.00 14.09
N ILE A 92 8.54 -3.42 14.77
CA ILE A 92 9.39 -2.36 14.22
C ILE A 92 10.76 -3.00 13.99
N ASN A 93 11.26 -2.95 12.77
CA ASN A 93 12.56 -3.53 12.39
C ASN A 93 12.70 -5.01 12.82
N PHE A 94 11.63 -5.79 12.67
CA PHE A 94 11.55 -7.20 13.08
C PHE A 94 11.83 -7.47 14.57
N LYS A 95 11.76 -6.44 15.42
CA LYS A 95 11.84 -6.56 16.88
C LYS A 95 10.45 -6.52 17.50
N SER A 96 10.30 -7.22 18.63
CA SER A 96 9.06 -7.31 19.41
C SER A 96 7.87 -7.72 18.54
N LEU A 97 8.05 -8.77 17.73
CA LEU A 97 7.00 -9.30 16.87
C LEU A 97 5.79 -9.71 17.71
N ARG A 98 4.65 -9.11 17.43
CA ARG A 98 3.37 -9.45 18.02
C ARG A 98 2.51 -10.16 16.98
N ASP A 99 1.83 -11.20 17.40
CA ASP A 99 0.82 -11.86 16.58
C ASP A 99 -0.29 -10.87 16.20
N ALA A 100 -0.69 -10.91 14.93
CA ALA A 100 -1.72 -10.08 14.34
C ALA A 100 -2.88 -10.87 13.75
N GLY A 101 -2.86 -12.20 13.89
CA GLY A 101 -3.92 -13.08 13.42
C GLY A 101 -3.51 -13.98 12.26
N ASP A 102 -4.50 -14.70 11.75
CA ASP A 102 -4.35 -15.54 10.57
C ASP A 102 -4.26 -14.67 9.28
N PRO A 103 -3.36 -14.98 8.34
CA PRO A 103 -3.22 -14.20 7.09
C PRO A 103 -4.50 -14.12 6.25
N VAL A 104 -5.31 -15.19 6.22
CA VAL A 104 -6.53 -15.24 5.43
C VAL A 104 -7.62 -14.39 6.10
N GLU A 105 -7.75 -14.46 7.41
CA GLU A 105 -8.68 -13.61 8.17
C GLU A 105 -8.34 -12.12 8.00
N VAL A 106 -7.07 -11.74 8.20
CA VAL A 106 -6.61 -10.37 8.00
C VAL A 106 -6.90 -9.90 6.57
N ALA A 107 -6.64 -10.74 5.56
CA ALA A 107 -6.94 -10.42 4.17
C ALA A 107 -8.44 -10.27 3.89
N ARG A 108 -9.30 -11.08 4.52
CA ARG A 108 -10.75 -10.91 4.39
C ARG A 108 -11.18 -9.58 5.00
N ASP A 109 -10.84 -9.30 6.25
CA ASP A 109 -11.32 -8.11 6.96
C ASP A 109 -10.93 -6.79 6.27
N THR A 110 -9.78 -6.80 5.57
CA THR A 110 -9.18 -5.59 5.00
C THR A 110 -9.25 -5.52 3.47
N MET A 111 -9.51 -6.63 2.77
CA MET A 111 -9.38 -6.75 1.31
C MET A 111 -10.42 -7.68 0.65
N THR A 112 -11.66 -7.79 1.16
CA THR A 112 -12.65 -8.70 0.55
C THR A 112 -12.85 -8.44 -0.94
N LYS A 113 -13.06 -9.53 -1.70
CA LYS A 113 -13.44 -9.46 -3.13
C LYS A 113 -14.74 -8.71 -3.36
N GLU A 114 -15.62 -8.67 -2.37
CA GLU A 114 -16.91 -7.96 -2.39
C GLU A 114 -16.73 -6.44 -2.33
N GLN A 115 -15.67 -5.94 -1.68
CA GLN A 115 -15.30 -4.52 -1.69
C GLN A 115 -14.61 -4.07 -2.99
N MET A 116 -14.20 -5.01 -3.85
CA MET A 116 -13.43 -4.75 -5.08
C MET A 116 -14.23 -4.95 -6.38
N ARG A 117 -15.52 -5.30 -6.28
CA ARG A 117 -16.48 -5.32 -7.39
C ARG A 117 -17.25 -4.02 -7.46
#